data_AF-A0A936DUJ9-F1
#
_entry.id   AF-A0A936DUJ9-F1
#
_cell.length_a   1.000
_cell.length_b   1.000
_cell.length_c   1.000
_cell.angle_alpha   90.00
_cell.angle_beta   90.00
_cell.angle_gamma   90.00
#
_symmetry.space_group_name_H-M   'P 1'
#
loop_
_entity.id
_entity.type
_entity.pdbx_description
1 polymer ?
#
loop_
_entity_poly.entity_id
_entity_poly.type
_entity_poly.pdbx_seq_one_letter_code
_entity_poly.pdbx_strand_id
1 'polypeptide(L)'
;MRPVSGFLAHNFPPAKIFMGDVGSLFIGYVLAAFAVLTTNSGERPAPFIAVLLIFGSFIYDAVFTLLRRARRGEKLYEAHRSHLYQRLVIAGQSHRRVSLTYYGLSALLGAGGVAYTFTSDAVRLAILALAGIALAAFTFYVYWFEAFVAKEKALYSTKPAAKVVEG
;
A
#
# COMPACT_ATOMS: atom_id res chain seq x y z
N MET A 1 -14.44 15.17 -14.27
CA MET A 1 -13.08 14.60 -14.12
C MET A 1 -12.01 15.55 -13.52
N ARG A 2 -12.20 16.88 -13.46
CA ARG A 2 -11.21 17.82 -12.90
C ARG A 2 -10.92 17.79 -11.39
N PRO A 3 -11.84 17.43 -10.47
CA PRO A 3 -11.60 17.63 -9.03
C PRO A 3 -10.56 16.67 -8.42
N VAL A 4 -10.48 15.42 -8.91
CA VAL A 4 -9.50 14.43 -8.41
C VAL A 4 -8.08 14.81 -8.80
N SER A 5 -7.87 15.22 -10.06
CA SER A 5 -6.57 15.70 -10.54
C SER A 5 -6.13 16.98 -9.81
N GLY A 6 -7.09 17.89 -9.54
CA GLY A 6 -6.85 19.09 -8.74
C GLY A 6 -6.47 18.76 -7.29
N PHE A 7 -7.17 17.82 -6.66
CA PHE A 7 -6.84 17.35 -5.31
C PHE A 7 -5.44 16.71 -5.26
N LEU A 8 -5.14 15.79 -6.19
CA LEU A 8 -3.84 15.11 -6.25
C LEU A 8 -2.67 16.09 -6.39
N ALA A 9 -2.80 17.12 -7.23
CA ALA A 9 -1.74 18.12 -7.37
C ALA A 9 -1.43 18.88 -6.07
N HIS A 10 -2.43 19.09 -5.22
CA HIS A 10 -2.28 19.77 -3.93
C HIS A 10 -2.01 18.81 -2.76
N ASN A 11 -2.30 17.52 -2.91
CA ASN A 11 -2.07 16.49 -1.91
C ASN A 11 -0.73 15.75 -2.12
N PHE A 12 -0.14 15.80 -3.31
CA PHE A 12 1.15 15.17 -3.60
C PHE A 12 2.26 15.76 -2.70
N PRO A 13 3.17 14.93 -2.12
CA PRO A 13 4.15 15.41 -1.16
C PRO A 13 5.04 16.55 -1.68
N PRO A 14 5.17 17.67 -0.94
CA PRO A 14 4.55 17.98 0.36
C PRO A 14 3.06 18.37 0.25
N ALA A 15 2.21 17.71 1.03
CA ALA A 15 0.75 17.90 0.97
C ALA A 15 0.34 19.29 1.51
N LYS A 16 -0.48 20.00 0.74
CA LYS A 16 -1.06 21.31 1.08
C LYS A 16 -2.49 21.20 1.59
N ILE A 17 -3.20 20.16 1.16
CA ILE A 17 -4.57 19.85 1.59
C ILE A 17 -4.67 18.38 1.97
N PHE A 18 -5.42 18.09 3.03
CA PHE A 18 -5.72 16.72 3.47
C PHE A 18 -7.11 16.32 3.00
N MET A 19 -7.29 15.04 2.70
CA MET A 19 -8.58 14.49 2.23
C MET A 19 -9.66 14.53 3.33
N GLY A 20 -9.24 14.37 4.58
CA GLY A 20 -10.12 14.17 5.72
C GLY A 20 -10.93 12.86 5.65
N ASP A 21 -11.72 12.61 6.69
CA ASP A 21 -12.56 11.43 6.78
C ASP A 21 -13.73 11.49 5.79
N VAL A 22 -14.32 12.68 5.59
CA VAL A 22 -15.43 12.89 4.65
C VAL A 22 -15.03 12.49 3.23
N GLY A 23 -13.87 12.94 2.76
CA GLY A 23 -13.40 12.63 1.41
C GLY A 23 -13.04 11.15 1.25
N SER A 24 -12.29 10.59 2.19
CA SER A 24 -11.82 9.20 2.10
C SER A 24 -12.96 8.19 2.19
N LEU A 25 -13.92 8.38 3.11
CA LEU A 25 -15.11 7.53 3.23
C LEU A 25 -16.04 7.66 2.01
N PHE A 26 -16.23 8.87 1.48
CA PHE A 26 -17.03 9.06 0.27
C PHE A 26 -16.43 8.32 -0.93
N ILE A 27 -15.11 8.45 -1.17
CA ILE A 27 -14.45 7.73 -2.26
C ILE A 27 -14.52 6.22 -2.02
N GLY A 28 -14.29 5.75 -0.80
CA GLY A 28 -14.42 4.34 -0.45
C GLY A 28 -15.82 3.78 -0.75
N TYR A 29 -16.86 4.51 -0.35
CA TYR A 29 -18.25 4.15 -0.63
C TYR A 29 -18.55 4.08 -2.12
N VAL A 30 -18.17 5.12 -2.89
CA VAL A 30 -18.41 5.16 -4.34
C VAL A 30 -17.71 4.00 -5.04
N LEU A 31 -16.46 3.70 -4.69
CA LEU A 31 -15.70 2.58 -5.25
C LEU A 31 -16.31 1.23 -4.88
N ALA A 32 -16.77 1.05 -3.64
CA ALA A 32 -17.46 -0.16 -3.20
C ALA A 32 -18.81 -0.35 -3.93
N ALA A 33 -19.57 0.73 -4.13
CA ALA A 33 -20.81 0.68 -4.90
C ALA A 33 -20.54 0.27 -6.36
N PHE A 34 -19.53 0.83 -7.01
CA PHE A 34 -19.12 0.43 -8.36
C PHE A 34 -18.64 -1.03 -8.43
N ALA A 35 -17.91 -1.50 -7.41
CA ALA A 35 -17.51 -2.90 -7.30
C ALA A 35 -18.73 -3.84 -7.26
N VAL A 36 -19.76 -3.50 -6.48
CA VAL A 36 -21.00 -4.30 -6.40
C VAL A 36 -21.77 -4.26 -7.72
N LEU A 37 -21.91 -3.09 -8.34
CA LEU A 37 -22.61 -2.96 -9.62
C LEU A 37 -21.92 -3.73 -10.74
N THR A 38 -20.59 -3.65 -10.84
CA THR A 38 -19.84 -4.34 -11.90
C THR A 38 -19.82 -5.86 -11.73
N THR A 39 -19.92 -6.36 -10.49
CA THR A 39 -19.92 -7.81 -10.21
C THR A 39 -21.31 -8.44 -10.27
N ASN A 40 -22.39 -7.67 -10.08
CA ASN A 40 -23.76 -8.19 -10.02
C ASN A 40 -24.69 -7.71 -11.15
N SER A 41 -24.22 -6.82 -12.04
CA SER A 41 -25.08 -6.22 -13.06
C SER A 41 -24.34 -6.03 -14.39
N GLY A 42 -25.07 -6.23 -15.49
CA GLY A 42 -24.57 -6.11 -16.86
C GLY A 42 -24.52 -7.44 -17.61
N GLU A 43 -24.38 -7.37 -18.94
CA GLU A 43 -24.32 -8.55 -19.82
C GLU A 43 -23.07 -9.43 -19.57
N ARG A 44 -22.00 -8.82 -19.05
CA ARG A 44 -20.75 -9.48 -18.68
C ARG A 44 -20.25 -8.95 -17.33
N PRO A 45 -20.74 -9.49 -16.21
CA PRO A 45 -20.29 -9.07 -14.90
C PRO A 45 -18.79 -9.33 -14.72
N ALA A 46 -18.10 -8.38 -14.09
CA ALA A 46 -16.69 -8.50 -13.76
C ALA A 46 -16.49 -9.59 -12.69
N PRO A 47 -15.44 -10.42 -12.78
CA PRO A 47 -15.13 -11.36 -11.72
C PRO A 47 -14.83 -10.62 -10.42
N PHE A 48 -15.35 -11.10 -9.29
CA PHE A 48 -15.06 -10.51 -7.97
C PHE A 48 -13.56 -10.41 -7.68
N ILE A 49 -12.78 -11.40 -8.15
CA ILE A 49 -11.32 -11.42 -8.03
C ILE A 49 -10.67 -10.23 -8.75
N ALA A 50 -11.21 -9.78 -9.89
CA ALA A 50 -10.70 -8.61 -10.60
C ALA A 50 -10.83 -7.34 -9.76
N VAL A 51 -11.97 -7.18 -9.06
CA VAL A 51 -12.19 -6.08 -8.12
C VAL A 51 -11.20 -6.14 -6.94
N LEU A 52 -10.98 -7.33 -6.37
CA LEU A 52 -10.00 -7.52 -5.30
C LEU A 52 -8.58 -7.15 -5.74
N LEU A 53 -8.21 -7.44 -6.99
CA LEU A 53 -6.92 -7.03 -7.56
C LEU A 53 -6.84 -5.51 -7.72
N ILE A 54 -7.89 -4.87 -8.22
CA ILE A 54 -7.93 -3.39 -8.39
C ILE A 54 -7.73 -2.66 -7.06
N PHE A 55 -8.37 -3.13 -5.98
CA PHE A 55 -8.18 -2.58 -4.63
C PHE A 55 -7.10 -3.31 -3.82
N GLY A 56 -6.30 -4.15 -4.49
CA GLY A 56 -5.45 -5.14 -3.83
C GLY A 56 -4.39 -4.52 -2.93
N SER A 57 -3.80 -3.40 -3.31
CA SER A 57 -2.79 -2.70 -2.50
C SER A 57 -3.35 -2.23 -1.15
N PHE A 58 -4.56 -1.66 -1.15
CA PHE A 58 -5.25 -1.17 0.05
C PHE A 58 -5.74 -2.32 0.93
N ILE A 59 -6.44 -3.29 0.33
CA ILE A 59 -6.97 -4.46 1.04
C ILE A 59 -5.82 -5.25 1.66
N TYR A 60 -4.75 -5.50 0.89
CA TYR A 60 -3.59 -6.23 1.38
C TYR A 60 -2.93 -5.54 2.57
N ASP A 61 -2.66 -4.23 2.50
CA ASP A 61 -2.01 -3.52 3.60
C ASP A 61 -2.85 -3.56 4.89
N ALA A 62 -4.16 -3.37 4.79
CA ALA A 62 -5.08 -3.49 5.93
C ALA A 62 -5.10 -4.92 6.50
N VAL A 63 -5.35 -5.92 5.66
CA VAL A 63 -5.44 -7.33 6.07
C VAL A 63 -4.11 -7.82 6.65
N PHE A 64 -2.99 -7.56 5.98
CA PHE A 64 -1.66 -7.94 6.45
C PHE A 64 -1.37 -7.32 7.82
N THR A 65 -1.69 -6.04 7.99
CA THR A 65 -1.48 -5.32 9.24
C THR A 65 -2.32 -5.91 10.35
N LEU A 66 -3.62 -6.13 10.13
CA LEU A 66 -4.51 -6.71 11.13
C LEU A 66 -4.11 -8.15 11.50
N LEU A 67 -3.75 -8.98 10.52
CA LEU A 67 -3.26 -10.35 10.77
C LEU A 67 -1.98 -10.35 11.58
N ARG A 68 -1.03 -9.45 11.27
CA ARG A 68 0.21 -9.30 12.04
C ARG A 68 -0.08 -8.90 13.49
N ARG A 69 -1.00 -7.95 13.71
CA ARG A 69 -1.40 -7.49 15.05
C ARG A 69 -2.11 -8.60 15.83
N ALA A 70 -3.03 -9.30 15.18
CA ALA A 70 -3.73 -10.44 15.77
C ALA A 70 -2.77 -11.53 16.23
N ARG A 71 -1.77 -11.89 15.40
CA ARG A 71 -0.72 -12.86 15.75
C ARG A 71 0.17 -12.41 16.92
N ARG A 72 0.22 -11.11 17.23
CA ARG A 72 0.94 -10.54 18.38
C ARG A 72 0.06 -10.39 19.62
N GLY A 73 -1.22 -10.78 19.55
CA GLY A 73 -2.17 -10.60 20.65
C GLY A 73 -2.57 -9.14 20.87
N GLU A 74 -2.33 -8.26 19.91
CA GLU A 74 -2.72 -6.85 20.02
C GLU A 74 -4.23 -6.67 19.80
N LYS A 75 -4.84 -5.73 20.52
CA LYS A 75 -6.25 -5.38 20.35
C LYS A 75 -6.47 -4.67 19.00
N LEU A 76 -7.26 -5.29 18.13
CA LEU A 76 -7.45 -4.84 16.75
C LEU A 76 -8.22 -3.51 16.63
N TYR A 77 -9.06 -3.19 17.60
CA TYR A 77 -9.87 -1.96 17.63
C TYR A 77 -9.13 -0.73 18.17
N GLU A 78 -7.94 -0.92 18.75
CA GLU A 78 -7.13 0.19 19.23
C GLU A 78 -6.38 0.85 18.06
N ALA A 79 -6.35 2.19 18.07
CA ALA A 79 -5.65 2.99 17.07
C ALA A 79 -4.17 2.59 16.98
N HIS A 80 -3.65 2.48 15.76
CA HIS A 80 -2.29 2.01 15.49
C HIS A 80 -1.64 2.75 14.33
N ARG A 81 -0.31 2.63 14.25
CA ARG A 81 0.51 3.18 13.16
C ARG A 81 1.42 2.13 12.54
N SER A 82 0.85 0.95 12.29
CA SER A 82 1.60 -0.26 11.91
C SER A 82 1.35 -0.73 10.47
N HIS A 83 0.66 0.08 9.66
CA HIS A 83 0.53 -0.16 8.23
C HIS A 83 1.89 -0.18 7.55
N LEU A 84 2.05 -0.95 6.47
CA LEU A 84 3.34 -1.11 5.79
C LEU A 84 3.89 0.24 5.30
N TYR A 85 3.02 1.13 4.80
CA TYR A 85 3.44 2.47 4.39
C TYR A 85 3.94 3.31 5.58
N GLN A 86 3.24 3.24 6.72
CA GLN A 86 3.62 3.98 7.95
C GLN A 86 4.95 3.46 8.49
N ARG A 87 5.15 2.14 8.45
CA ARG A 87 6.40 1.50 8.85
C ARG A 87 7.59 1.99 8.03
N LEU A 88 7.45 2.08 6.71
CA LEU A 88 8.51 2.65 5.84
C LEU A 88 8.81 4.11 6.20
N VAL A 89 7.78 4.93 6.41
CA VAL A 89 7.95 6.34 6.81
C VAL A 89 8.64 6.46 8.18
N ILE A 90 8.21 5.67 9.18
CA ILE A 90 8.79 5.64 10.53
C ILE A 90 10.25 5.17 10.49
N ALA A 91 10.57 4.22 9.60
CA ALA A 91 11.94 3.76 9.36
C ALA A 91 12.83 4.82 8.69
N GLY A 92 12.27 5.94 8.21
CA GLY A 92 13.02 7.05 7.63
C GLY A 92 12.92 7.17 6.11
N GLN A 93 12.07 6.38 5.45
CA GLN A 93 11.82 6.55 4.02
C GLN A 93 10.98 7.80 3.74
N SER A 94 11.35 8.55 2.70
CA SER A 94 10.61 9.76 2.35
C SER A 94 9.17 9.46 1.93
N HIS A 95 8.23 10.30 2.36
CA HIS A 95 6.80 10.21 2.00
C HIS A 95 6.59 10.12 0.49
N ARG A 96 7.37 10.87 -0.30
CA ARG A 96 7.33 10.84 -1.78
C ARG A 96 7.67 9.44 -2.31
N ARG A 97 8.73 8.81 -1.81
CA ARG A 97 9.15 7.48 -2.29
C ARG A 97 8.12 6.43 -1.91
N VAL A 98 7.59 6.47 -0.68
CA VAL A 98 6.53 5.55 -0.23
C VAL A 98 5.27 5.71 -1.10
N SER A 99 4.84 6.95 -1.37
CA SER A 99 3.68 7.22 -2.22
C SER A 99 3.85 6.67 -3.64
N LEU A 100 5.01 6.89 -4.26
CA LEU A 100 5.32 6.36 -5.59
C LEU A 100 5.35 4.83 -5.63
N THR A 101 5.89 4.18 -4.60
CA THR A 101 5.86 2.71 -4.49
C THR A 101 4.42 2.19 -4.43
N TYR A 102 3.54 2.83 -3.66
CA TYR A 102 2.13 2.45 -3.60
C TYR A 102 1.38 2.73 -4.90
N TYR A 103 1.68 3.82 -5.61
CA TYR A 103 1.11 4.08 -6.93
C TYR A 103 1.54 3.02 -7.94
N GLY A 104 2.82 2.65 -7.96
CA GLY A 104 3.32 1.57 -8.81
C GLY A 104 2.64 0.23 -8.50
N LEU A 105 2.54 -0.14 -7.22
CA LEU A 105 1.87 -1.36 -6.79
C LEU A 105 0.38 -1.37 -7.15
N SER A 106 -0.32 -0.25 -6.93
CA SER A 106 -1.75 -0.13 -7.25
C SER A 106 -2.00 -0.16 -8.76
N ALA A 107 -1.13 0.48 -9.55
CA ALA A 107 -1.21 0.43 -11.01
C ALA A 107 -0.96 -0.99 -11.53
N LEU A 108 0.03 -1.69 -10.99
CA LEU A 108 0.34 -3.08 -11.34
C LEU A 108 -0.82 -4.02 -11.04
N LEU A 109 -1.35 -3.99 -9.82
CA LEU A 109 -2.45 -4.85 -9.41
C LEU A 109 -3.76 -4.47 -10.13
N GLY A 110 -4.01 -3.17 -10.33
CA GLY A 110 -5.15 -2.68 -11.10
C GLY A 110 -5.12 -3.10 -12.56
N ALA A 111 -3.97 -3.00 -13.23
CA ALA A 111 -3.79 -3.52 -14.58
C ALA A 111 -4.02 -5.04 -14.64
N GLY A 112 -3.51 -5.77 -13.64
CA GLY A 112 -3.77 -7.21 -13.48
C GLY A 112 -5.26 -7.53 -13.33
N GLY A 113 -6.00 -6.76 -12.51
CA GLY A 113 -7.45 -6.93 -12.34
C GLY A 113 -8.24 -6.66 -13.61
N VAL A 114 -7.89 -5.63 -14.37
CA VAL A 114 -8.51 -5.37 -15.69
C VAL A 114 -8.22 -6.52 -16.65
N ALA A 115 -6.95 -6.95 -16.78
CA ALA A 115 -6.56 -8.06 -17.65
C ALA A 115 -7.24 -9.39 -17.26
N TYR A 116 -7.43 -9.64 -15.95
CA TYR A 116 -8.11 -10.82 -15.43
C TYR A 116 -9.53 -11.01 -16.01
N THR A 117 -10.21 -9.89 -16.31
CA THR A 117 -11.58 -9.89 -16.82
C THR A 117 -11.69 -10.45 -18.24
N PHE A 118 -10.64 -10.29 -19.07
CA PHE A 118 -10.68 -10.57 -20.50
C PHE A 118 -9.73 -11.68 -20.96
N THR A 119 -9.17 -12.45 -20.02
CA THR A 119 -8.14 -13.46 -20.31
C THR A 119 -8.59 -14.88 -19.96
N SER A 120 -7.87 -15.87 -20.50
CA SER A 120 -8.11 -17.30 -20.25
C SER A 120 -7.69 -17.72 -18.84
N ASP A 121 -8.16 -18.88 -18.38
CA ASP A 121 -7.90 -19.36 -17.02
C ASP A 121 -6.42 -19.58 -16.70
N ALA A 122 -5.63 -20.05 -17.68
CA ALA A 122 -4.18 -20.17 -17.51
C ALA A 122 -3.51 -18.81 -17.24
N VAL A 123 -3.93 -17.77 -17.97
CA VAL A 123 -3.40 -16.40 -17.78
C VAL A 123 -3.89 -15.80 -16.47
N ARG A 124 -5.14 -16.07 -16.06
CA ARG A 124 -5.67 -15.67 -14.76
C ARG A 124 -4.84 -16.21 -13.59
N LEU A 125 -4.47 -17.48 -13.63
CA LEU A 125 -3.58 -18.08 -12.62
C LEU A 125 -2.22 -17.41 -12.60
N ALA A 126 -1.64 -17.11 -13.76
CA ALA A 126 -0.39 -16.38 -13.85
C ALA A 126 -0.50 -14.96 -13.26
N ILE A 127 -1.59 -14.23 -13.53
CA ILE A 127 -1.87 -12.91 -12.95
C ILE A 127 -1.92 -13.01 -11.41
N LEU A 128 -2.62 -14.00 -10.88
CA LEU A 128 -2.72 -14.20 -9.42
C LEU A 128 -1.38 -14.53 -8.79
N ALA A 129 -0.58 -15.39 -9.44
CA ALA A 129 0.77 -15.72 -8.98
C ALA A 129 1.66 -14.47 -8.96
N LEU A 130 1.67 -13.69 -10.04
CA LEU A 130 2.44 -12.45 -10.14
C LEU A 130 1.99 -11.40 -9.12
N ALA A 131 0.68 -11.26 -8.89
CA ALA A 131 0.15 -10.39 -7.85
C ALA A 131 0.64 -10.82 -6.46
N GLY A 132 0.56 -12.12 -6.15
CA GLY A 132 1.08 -12.68 -4.90
C GLY A 132 2.57 -12.43 -4.70
N ILE A 133 3.37 -12.64 -5.75
CA ILE A 133 4.82 -12.35 -5.74
C ILE A 133 5.08 -10.86 -5.53
N ALA A 134 4.36 -9.97 -6.21
CA ALA A 134 4.52 -8.53 -6.06
C ALA A 134 4.22 -8.07 -4.62
N LEU A 135 3.14 -8.59 -4.02
CA LEU A 135 2.77 -8.30 -2.63
C LEU A 135 3.80 -8.86 -1.63
N ALA A 136 4.28 -10.09 -1.85
CA ALA A 136 5.32 -10.69 -1.03
C ALA A 136 6.65 -9.93 -1.12
N ALA A 137 7.05 -9.53 -2.33
CA ALA A 137 8.24 -8.72 -2.58
C ALA A 137 8.13 -7.34 -1.93
N PHE A 138 6.95 -6.71 -2.00
CA PHE A 138 6.69 -5.44 -1.32
C PHE A 138 6.81 -5.57 0.20
N THR A 139 6.20 -6.60 0.80
CA THR A 139 6.32 -6.86 2.23
C THR A 139 7.76 -7.16 2.63
N PHE A 140 8.47 -7.99 1.86
CA PHE A 140 9.88 -8.26 2.07
C PHE A 140 10.70 -6.97 2.02
N TYR A 141 10.46 -6.10 1.04
CA TYR A 141 11.11 -4.81 0.92
C TYR A 141 10.93 -3.95 2.17
N VAL A 142 9.73 -3.93 2.76
CA VAL A 142 9.45 -3.20 4.01
C VAL A 142 10.30 -3.72 5.16
N TYR A 143 10.33 -5.04 5.39
CA TYR A 143 11.12 -5.64 6.46
C TYR A 143 12.63 -5.50 6.23
N TRP A 144 13.07 -5.66 4.99
CA TRP A 144 14.46 -5.46 4.61
C TRP A 144 14.91 -4.03 4.88
N PHE A 145 14.10 -3.03 4.51
CA PHE A 145 14.42 -1.62 4.72
C PHE A 145 14.51 -1.28 6.21
N GLU A 146 13.55 -1.75 7.03
CA GLU A 146 13.62 -1.59 8.49
C GLU A 146 14.89 -2.22 9.08
N ALA A 147 15.23 -3.44 8.67
CA ALA A 147 16.42 -4.14 9.15
C ALA A 147 17.72 -3.45 8.70
N PHE A 148 17.75 -2.93 7.47
CA PHE A 148 18.88 -2.16 6.95
C PHE A 148 19.13 -0.91 7.80
N VAL A 149 18.10 -0.08 8.03
CA VAL A 149 18.23 1.13 8.83
C VAL A 149 18.60 0.83 10.29
N ALA A 150 18.06 -0.24 10.87
CA ALA A 150 18.41 -0.65 12.23
C ALA A 150 19.90 -1.03 12.35
N LYS A 151 20.45 -1.77 11.38
CA LYS A 151 21.87 -2.12 11.33
C LYS A 151 22.76 -0.90 11.15
N GLU A 152 22.36 0.03 10.29
CA GLU A 152 23.09 1.26 10.04
C GLU A 152 23.20 2.11 11.31
N LYS A 153 22.08 2.32 12.02
CA LYS A 153 22.08 3.04 13.31
C LYS A 153 22.98 2.38 14.36
N ALA A 154 22.97 1.06 14.45
CA ALA A 154 23.85 0.33 15.37
C ALA A 154 25.34 0.57 15.07
N LEU A 155 25.73 0.50 13.78
CA LEU A 155 27.10 0.71 13.33
C LEU A 155 27.64 2.12 13.67
N TYR A 156 26.82 3.16 13.50
CA TYR A 156 27.21 4.53 13.84
C TYR A 156 27.24 4.80 15.34
N SER A 157 26.41 4.10 16.12
CA SER A 157 26.42 4.24 17.60
C SER A 157 27.68 3.68 18.26
N THR A 158 28.37 2.74 17.60
CA THR A 158 29.59 2.09 18.12
C THR A 158 30.89 2.74 17.67
N LYS A 159 30.86 3.75 16.77
CA LYS A 159 32.08 4.50 16.43
C LYS A 159 32.49 5.35 17.63
N PRO A 160 33.71 5.19 18.18
CA PRO A 160 34.18 6.04 19.26
C PRO A 160 34.13 7.50 18.77
N ALA A 161 33.54 8.37 19.59
CA ALA A 161 33.54 9.80 19.32
C ALA A 161 34.99 10.21 19.04
N ALA A 162 35.26 10.70 17.82
CA ALA A 162 36.55 11.25 17.49
C ALA A 162 36.85 12.28 18.56
N LYS A 163 37.87 12.03 19.39
CA LYS A 163 38.33 12.98 20.39
C LYS A 163 38.56 14.28 19.63
N VAL A 164 37.69 15.27 19.89
CA VAL A 164 37.92 16.64 19.45
C VAL A 164 39.23 17.01 20.11
N VAL A 165 40.28 17.11 19.30
CA VAL A 165 41.58 17.58 19.73
C VAL A 165 41.38 19.07 19.99
N GLU A 166 41.02 19.41 21.23
CA GLU A 166 41.10 20.78 21.73
C GLU A 166 42.59 21.11 21.82
N GLY A 167 43.02 22.07 21.00
CA GLY A 167 44.34 22.67 20.98
C GLY A 167 44.21 24.18 21.01
#